data_AF-A0A3N5QFE0-F1
#
_entry.id   AF-A0A3N5QFE0-F1
#
_cell.length_a   1.000
_cell.length_b   1.000
_cell.length_c   1.000
_cell.angle_alpha   90.00
_cell.angle_beta   90.00
_cell.angle_gamma   90.00
#
_symmetry.space_group_name_H-M   'P 1'
#
loop_
_entity.id
_entity.type
_entity.pdbx_description
1 polymer ?
#
loop_
_entity_poly.entity_id
_entity_poly.type
_entity_poly.pdbx_seq_one_letter_code
_entity_poly.pdbx_strand_id
1 'polypeptide(L)'
;RNIPIMKETGCPVVIDVTHSVQRPSASGGVSGGNPEFIPVIAASGVVSGADGVFMEVHPDPQHALSDGSNSLNIKKLKPLLIKLKKLYNID
;
A
#
# COMPACT_ATOMS: atom_id res chain seq x y z
N ARG A 1 -0.49 -5.43 -14.44
CA ARG A 1 0.41 -5.34 -15.63
C ARG A 1 1.86 -5.07 -15.23
N ASN A 2 2.17 -4.00 -14.48
CA ASN A 2 3.56 -3.61 -14.21
C ASN A 2 4.34 -4.62 -13.35
N ILE A 3 3.69 -5.28 -12.39
CA ILE A 3 4.34 -6.29 -11.54
C ILE A 3 4.93 -7.42 -12.40
N PRO A 4 4.16 -8.14 -13.25
CA PRO A 4 4.73 -9.14 -14.16
C PRO A 4 5.87 -8.62 -15.04
N ILE A 5 5.73 -7.42 -15.62
CA ILE A 5 6.77 -6.81 -16.46
C ILE A 5 8.06 -6.59 -15.67
N MET A 6 7.98 -6.04 -14.46
CA MET A 6 9.16 -5.83 -13.62
C MET A 6 9.80 -7.15 -13.17
N LYS A 7 9.02 -8.22 -12.98
CA LYS A 7 9.54 -9.55 -12.64
C LYS A 7 10.44 -10.14 -13.74
N GLU A 8 10.29 -9.71 -15.00
CA GLU A 8 11.19 -10.12 -16.11
C GLU A 8 12.64 -9.67 -15.89
N THR A 9 12.87 -8.67 -15.03
CA THR A 9 14.23 -8.24 -14.66
C THR A 9 14.98 -9.26 -13.78
N GLY A 10 14.29 -10.27 -13.25
CA GLY A 10 14.85 -11.23 -12.29
C GLY A 10 15.04 -10.67 -10.87
N CYS A 11 14.67 -9.41 -10.63
CA CYS A 11 14.76 -8.76 -9.32
C CYS A 11 13.45 -8.91 -8.51
N PRO A 12 13.51 -8.85 -7.16
CA PRO A 12 12.32 -8.74 -6.33
C PRO A 12 11.53 -7.45 -6.63
N VAL A 13 10.21 -7.57 -6.68
CA VAL A 13 9.28 -6.46 -6.94
C VAL A 13 8.47 -6.15 -5.69
N VAL A 14 8.54 -4.90 -5.24
CA VAL A 14 7.77 -4.39 -4.09
C VAL A 14 6.76 -3.36 -4.58
N ILE A 15 5.52 -3.44 -4.08
CA ILE A 15 4.50 -2.42 -4.31
C ILE A 15 4.38 -1.48 -3.12
N ASP A 16 4.55 -0.17 -3.36
CA ASP A 16 4.20 0.87 -2.39
C ASP A 16 2.70 1.14 -2.44
N VAL A 17 1.97 0.72 -1.40
CA VAL A 17 0.51 0.80 -1.40
C VAL A 17 -0.03 2.10 -0.80
N THR A 18 0.79 2.84 -0.04
CA THR A 18 0.40 4.13 0.54
C THR A 18 0.53 5.25 -0.48
N HIS A 19 1.64 5.29 -1.23
CA HIS A 19 1.82 6.30 -2.28
C HIS A 19 1.00 5.97 -3.54
N SER A 20 0.66 4.70 -3.78
CA SER A 20 -0.25 4.33 -4.89
C SER A 20 -1.67 4.88 -4.73
N VAL A 21 -2.10 5.25 -3.52
CA VAL A 21 -3.42 5.84 -3.25
C VAL A 21 -3.36 7.35 -3.01
N GLN A 22 -2.19 7.95 -3.20
CA GLN A 22 -2.00 9.39 -3.07
C GLN A 22 -2.74 10.14 -4.18
N ARG A 23 -3.31 11.29 -3.82
CA ARG A 23 -3.82 12.28 -4.77
C ARG A 23 -2.87 13.47 -4.77
N PRO A 24 -1.94 13.54 -5.73
CA PRO A 24 -1.03 14.67 -5.84
C PRO A 24 -1.79 15.98 -6.00
N SER A 25 -1.27 17.06 -5.43
CA SER A 25 -1.80 18.41 -5.60
C SER A 25 -3.27 18.58 -5.20
N ALA A 26 -3.72 17.85 -4.17
CA ALA A 26 -5.01 18.10 -3.56
C ALA A 26 -5.07 19.52 -2.97
N SER A 27 -6.29 20.04 -2.74
CA SER A 27 -6.56 21.43 -2.40
C SER A 27 -5.62 21.98 -1.30
N GLY A 28 -4.90 23.07 -1.60
CA GLY A 28 -4.06 23.79 -0.63
C GLY A 28 -2.56 23.47 -0.67
N GLY A 29 -2.07 22.70 -1.66
CA GLY A 29 -0.64 22.40 -1.81
C GLY A 29 -0.13 21.24 -0.96
N VAL A 30 -1.03 20.53 -0.27
CA VAL A 30 -0.75 19.30 0.47
C VAL A 30 -1.37 18.12 -0.29
N SER A 31 -0.60 17.05 -0.50
CA SER A 31 -1.11 15.84 -1.15
C SER A 31 -2.21 15.17 -0.33
N GLY A 32 -3.33 14.86 -0.98
CA GLY A 32 -4.41 14.08 -0.39
C GLY A 32 -4.17 12.58 -0.56
N GLY A 33 -5.16 11.78 -0.17
CA GLY A 33 -5.07 10.33 -0.23
C GLY A 33 -6.40 9.62 -0.04
N ASN A 34 -6.45 8.34 -0.42
CA ASN A 34 -7.56 7.43 -0.14
C ASN A 34 -7.06 6.19 0.61
N PRO A 35 -6.76 6.30 1.91
CA PRO A 35 -6.20 5.19 2.68
C PRO A 35 -7.18 4.01 2.83
N GLU A 36 -8.47 4.23 2.56
CA GLU A 36 -9.48 3.18 2.44
C GLU A 36 -9.21 2.19 1.29
N PHE A 37 -8.45 2.59 0.26
CA PHE A 37 -8.09 1.70 -0.85
C PHE A 37 -6.78 0.94 -0.64
N ILE A 38 -6.01 1.23 0.42
CA ILE A 38 -4.79 0.48 0.75
C ILE A 38 -5.02 -1.05 0.75
N PRO A 39 -6.10 -1.58 1.38
CA PRO A 39 -6.33 -3.03 1.40
C PRO A 39 -6.57 -3.64 0.02
N VAL A 40 -7.21 -2.91 -0.91
CA VAL A 40 -7.49 -3.43 -2.25
C VAL A 40 -6.24 -3.37 -3.14
N ILE A 41 -5.44 -2.30 -3.05
CA ILE A 41 -4.18 -2.19 -3.79
C ILE A 41 -3.16 -3.21 -3.28
N ALA A 42 -3.04 -3.37 -1.96
CA ALA A 42 -2.15 -4.37 -1.37
C ALA A 42 -2.54 -5.80 -1.78
N ALA A 43 -3.84 -6.14 -1.72
CA ALA A 43 -4.31 -7.44 -2.17
C ALA A 43 -4.01 -7.66 -3.66
N SER A 44 -4.31 -6.67 -4.51
CA SER A 44 -4.04 -6.71 -5.95
C SER A 44 -2.56 -6.92 -6.26
N GLY A 45 -1.66 -6.26 -5.52
CA GLY A 45 -0.22 -6.44 -5.66
C GLY A 45 0.23 -7.86 -5.33
N VAL A 46 -0.23 -8.39 -4.18
CA VAL A 46 0.08 -9.76 -3.75
C VAL A 46 -0.40 -10.79 -4.77
N VAL A 47 -1.67 -10.75 -5.20
CA VAL A 47 -2.19 -11.73 -6.17
C VAL A 47 -1.61 -11.54 -7.58
N SER A 48 -1.07 -10.36 -7.89
CA SER A 48 -0.34 -10.13 -9.15
C SER A 48 1.10 -10.66 -9.12
N GLY A 49 1.56 -11.20 -7.99
CA GLY A 49 2.90 -11.79 -7.84
C GLY A 49 3.98 -10.82 -7.35
N ALA A 50 3.62 -9.76 -6.62
CA ALA A 50 4.63 -8.94 -5.94
C ALA A 50 5.33 -9.73 -4.83
N ASP A 51 6.64 -9.55 -4.69
CA ASP A 51 7.46 -10.22 -3.68
C ASP A 51 7.35 -9.53 -2.30
N GLY A 52 6.87 -8.28 -2.27
CA GLY A 52 6.67 -7.53 -1.04
C GLY A 52 5.66 -6.40 -1.17
N VAL A 53 5.19 -5.94 -0.03
CA VAL A 53 4.34 -4.75 0.10
C VAL A 53 5.06 -3.76 1.01
N PHE A 54 5.20 -2.52 0.54
CA PHE A 54 5.64 -1.37 1.34
C PHE A 54 4.43 -0.55 1.75
N MET A 55 4.39 -0.09 3.01
CA MET A 55 3.25 0.64 3.56
C MET A 55 3.68 1.51 4.74
N GLU A 56 3.28 2.78 4.72
CA GLU A 56 3.42 3.69 5.86
C GLU A 56 2.24 3.54 6.84
N VAL A 57 2.55 3.65 8.13
CA VAL A 57 1.59 3.39 9.21
C VAL A 57 1.76 4.42 10.32
N HIS A 58 0.65 4.97 10.81
CA HIS A 58 0.65 5.92 11.92
C HIS A 58 -0.42 5.55 12.96
N PRO A 59 -0.17 5.77 14.28
CA PRO A 59 -1.19 5.59 15.32
C PRO A 59 -2.41 6.50 15.12
N ASP A 60 -2.14 7.72 14.64
CA ASP A 60 -3.14 8.75 14.39
C ASP A 60 -2.83 9.52 13.10
N PRO A 61 -3.23 9.01 11.92
CA PRO A 61 -2.85 9.59 10.63
C PRO A 61 -3.22 11.07 10.47
N GLN A 62 -4.23 11.57 11.18
CA GLN A 62 -4.63 12.99 11.10
C GLN A 62 -3.58 13.94 11.68
N HIS A 63 -2.73 13.45 12.59
CA HIS A 63 -1.66 14.21 13.23
C HIS A 63 -0.27 13.81 12.74
N ALA A 64 -0.17 13.04 11.64
CA ALA A 64 1.12 12.75 11.03
C ALA A 64 1.73 14.02 10.41
N LEU A 65 3.05 14.21 10.59
CA LEU A 65 3.75 15.39 10.07
C LEU A 65 3.92 15.37 8.54
N SER A 66 3.85 14.19 7.93
CA SER A 66 3.84 13.96 6.49
C SER A 66 2.93 12.78 6.17
N ASP A 67 2.36 12.77 4.96
CA ASP A 67 1.64 11.64 4.35
C ASP A 67 0.54 11.00 5.22
N GLY A 68 0.00 11.77 6.18
CA GLY A 68 -1.11 11.34 7.02
C GLY A 68 -2.37 10.97 6.23
N SER A 69 -2.60 11.67 5.12
CA SER A 69 -3.69 11.37 4.17
C SER A 69 -3.53 10.02 3.47
N ASN A 70 -2.33 9.46 3.42
CA ASN A 70 -2.00 8.17 2.77
C ASN A 70 -1.64 7.06 3.76
N SER A 71 -1.38 7.40 5.02
CA SER A 71 -0.92 6.46 6.03
C SER A 71 -2.03 5.55 6.53
N LEU A 72 -1.72 4.25 6.71
CA LEU A 72 -2.64 3.33 7.35
C LEU A 72 -2.72 3.59 8.86
N ASN A 73 -3.91 3.56 9.44
CA ASN A 73 -4.02 3.53 10.91
C ASN A 73 -3.48 2.20 11.47
N ILE A 74 -2.59 2.26 12.48
CA ILE A 74 -1.94 1.10 13.12
C ILE A 74 -2.93 -0.02 13.51
N LYS A 75 -4.15 0.33 13.93
CA LYS A 75 -5.19 -0.63 14.33
C LYS A 75 -5.63 -1.54 13.18
N LYS A 76 -5.46 -1.10 11.93
CA LYS A 76 -5.80 -1.85 10.71
C LYS A 76 -4.66 -2.73 10.20
N LEU A 77 -3.42 -2.53 10.69
CA LEU A 77 -2.23 -3.20 10.16
C LEU A 77 -2.29 -4.73 10.33
N LYS A 78 -2.48 -5.21 11.57
CA LYS A 78 -2.49 -6.66 11.86
C LYS A 78 -3.57 -7.43 11.08
N PRO A 79 -4.85 -6.99 11.05
CA PRO A 79 -5.88 -7.63 10.23
C PRO A 79 -5.52 -7.68 8.74
N LEU A 80 -4.94 -6.59 8.21
CA LEU A 80 -4.53 -6.52 6.82
C LEU A 80 -3.39 -7.50 6.52
N LEU A 81 -2.33 -7.54 7.34
CA LEU A 81 -1.21 -8.47 7.15
C LEU A 81 -1.65 -9.94 7.19
N ILE A 82 -2.59 -10.30 8.08
CA ILE A 82 -3.16 -11.65 8.11
C ILE A 82 -3.87 -11.98 6.79
N LYS A 83 -4.64 -11.04 6.24
CA LYS A 83 -5.32 -11.21 4.95
C LYS A 83 -4.30 -11.35 3.81
N LEU A 84 -3.28 -10.49 3.75
CA LEU A 84 -2.26 -10.52 2.71
C LEU A 84 -1.43 -11.81 2.75
N LYS A 85 -1.05 -12.27 3.94
CA LYS A 85 -0.34 -13.55 4.11
C LYS A 85 -1.16 -14.74 3.60
N LYS A 86 -2.48 -14.73 3.85
CA LYS A 86 -3.37 -15.76 3.30
C LYS A 86 -3.40 -15.74 1.78
N LEU A 87 -3.45 -14.56 1.17
CA LEU A 87 -3.44 -14.40 -0.29
C LEU A 87 -2.10 -14.80 -0.93
N TYR A 88 -0.98 -14.52 -0.25
CA TYR A 88 0.35 -14.86 -0.73
C TYR A 88 0.62 -16.36 -0.73
N ASN A 89 0.03 -17.10 0.23
CA ASN A 89 0.17 -18.55 0.36
C ASN A 89 -0.92 -19.35 -0.38
N ILE A 90 -1.61 -18.75 -1.34
CA ILE A 90 -2.55 -19.50 -2.18
C ILE A 90 -1.72 -20.15 -3.28
N ASP A 91 -1.43 -21.44 -3.09
CA ASP A 91 -0.94 -22.34 -4.13
C ASP A 91 -2.11 -22.80 -5.03
#